data_AF-A0A5D2SWR1-F1
#
_entry.id   AF-A0A5D2SWR1-F1
#
_cell.length_a   1.000
_cell.length_b   1.000
_cell.length_c   1.000
_cell.angle_alpha   90.00
_cell.angle_beta   90.00
_cell.angle_gamma   90.00
#
_symmetry.space_group_name_H-M   'P 1'
#
loop_
_entity.id
_entity.type
_entity.pdbx_description
1 polymer ?
#
loop_
_entity_poly.entity_id
_entity_poly.type
_entity_poly.pdbx_seq_one_letter_code
_entity_poly.pdbx_strand_id
1 'polypeptide(L)'
;NGTESFGKRRNKTHTLCVRCGRHSFHFQNSRCSTCAFPATRKRTYNWSVKAIRRKTTRTGRMRYLRHGPRRFKTGFREGTEAALRKKVAAASTSGITSARGNHITIEGRKDWWEEVKWENETTRDIFLPSLRFPPY
;
A
#
# COMPACT_ATOMS: atom_id res chain seq x y z
N ASN A 1 4.83 52.34 -17.12
CA ASN A 1 4.52 51.09 -16.39
C ASN A 1 3.03 50.81 -16.45
N GLY A 2 2.57 50.11 -17.48
CA GLY A 2 1.13 49.95 -17.72
C GLY A 2 0.84 49.04 -18.91
N THR A 3 -0.42 48.99 -19.33
CA THR A 3 -0.95 48.15 -20.43
C THR A 3 -0.10 48.23 -21.70
N GLU A 4 0.27 49.43 -22.14
CA GLU A 4 1.11 49.67 -23.33
C GLU A 4 2.44 48.91 -23.29
N SER A 5 3.08 48.82 -22.12
CA SER A 5 4.36 48.12 -21.96
C SER A 5 4.25 46.60 -22.01
N PHE A 6 3.07 46.02 -21.77
CA PHE A 6 2.88 44.56 -21.82
C PHE A 6 2.90 44.03 -23.26
N GLY A 7 2.45 44.82 -24.25
CA GLY A 7 2.49 44.42 -25.67
C GLY A 7 3.91 44.15 -26.19
N LYS A 8 4.92 44.77 -25.58
CA LYS A 8 6.34 44.62 -25.96
C LYS A 8 6.98 43.33 -25.40
N ARG A 9 6.31 42.58 -24.52
CA ARG A 9 6.87 41.42 -23.78
C ARG A 9 6.83 40.09 -24.58
N ARG A 10 7.38 40.08 -25.79
CA ARG A 10 7.41 38.89 -26.68
C ARG A 10 8.59 37.95 -26.42
N ASN A 11 9.74 38.49 -26.04
CA ASN A 11 10.96 37.70 -25.82
C ASN A 11 10.86 36.91 -24.51
N LYS A 12 11.33 35.66 -24.51
CA LYS A 12 11.34 34.79 -23.32
C LYS A 12 12.74 34.74 -22.73
N THR A 13 12.85 35.08 -21.45
CA THR A 13 14.11 34.99 -20.69
C THR A 13 14.36 33.58 -20.16
N HIS A 14 13.29 32.90 -19.76
CA HIS A 14 13.32 31.54 -19.25
C HIS A 14 12.77 30.54 -20.26
N THR A 15 13.28 29.32 -20.25
CA THR A 15 12.78 28.15 -20.98
C THR A 15 12.74 26.91 -20.08
N LEU A 16 12.26 25.77 -20.59
CA LEU A 16 12.24 24.50 -19.86
C LEU A 16 13.66 24.01 -19.54
N CYS A 17 13.89 23.64 -18.29
CA CYS A 17 15.15 23.06 -17.84
C CYS A 17 15.14 21.54 -18.01
N VAL A 18 16.16 20.99 -18.67
CA VAL A 18 16.32 19.55 -18.92
C VAL A 18 16.37 18.73 -17.62
N ARG A 19 17.02 19.24 -16.57
CA ARG A 19 17.18 18.50 -15.30
C ARG A 19 15.91 18.45 -14.45
N CYS A 20 15.21 19.58 -14.32
CA CYS A 20 14.08 19.70 -13.37
C CYS A 20 12.70 19.83 -14.02
N GLY A 21 12.63 19.95 -15.34
CA GLY A 21 11.38 20.09 -16.10
C GLY A 21 10.63 21.41 -15.87
N ARG A 22 11.21 22.37 -15.14
CA ARG A 22 10.57 23.67 -14.88
C ARG A 22 11.00 24.72 -15.89
N HIS A 23 10.09 25.64 -16.21
CA HIS A 23 10.36 26.82 -17.02
C HIS A 23 11.16 27.86 -16.22
N SER A 24 12.46 27.62 -16.11
CA SER A 24 13.36 28.35 -15.21
C SER A 24 14.80 28.43 -15.73
N PHE A 25 15.07 27.88 -16.92
CA PHE A 25 16.38 27.95 -17.53
C PHE A 25 16.56 29.32 -18.19
N HIS A 26 17.45 30.15 -17.67
CA HIS A 26 17.71 31.48 -18.23
C HIS A 26 18.62 31.37 -19.46
N PHE A 27 18.17 31.85 -20.62
CA PHE A 27 18.88 31.66 -21.88
C PHE A 27 20.24 32.39 -21.91
N GLN A 28 20.26 33.70 -21.63
CA GLN A 28 21.50 34.49 -21.65
C GLN A 28 22.56 33.98 -20.65
N ASN A 29 22.15 33.74 -19.40
CA ASN A 29 23.05 33.28 -18.34
C ASN A 29 23.33 31.78 -18.40
N SER A 30 22.68 31.04 -19.30
CA SER A 30 22.75 29.58 -19.43
C SER A 30 22.63 28.83 -18.10
N ARG A 31 21.76 29.30 -17.20
CA ARG A 31 21.63 28.78 -15.84
C ARG A 31 20.18 28.67 -15.38
N CYS A 32 19.85 27.56 -14.72
CA CYS A 32 18.51 27.35 -14.15
C CYS A 32 18.34 28.01 -12.78
N SER A 33 17.36 28.89 -12.63
CA SER A 33 17.07 29.57 -11.35
C SER A 33 16.50 28.62 -10.26
N THR A 34 15.93 27.48 -10.65
CA THR A 34 15.40 26.48 -9.70
C THR A 34 16.50 25.52 -9.21
N CYS A 35 17.21 24.87 -10.12
CA CYS A 35 18.11 23.76 -9.80
C CYS A 35 19.59 24.04 -10.06
N ALA A 36 19.93 25.21 -10.60
CA ALA A 36 21.27 25.63 -11.01
C ALA A 36 21.96 24.77 -12.07
N PHE A 37 21.22 23.98 -12.86
CA PHE A 37 21.77 23.39 -14.10
C PHE A 37 22.47 24.48 -14.92
N PRO A 38 23.72 24.29 -15.40
CA PRO A 38 24.49 23.04 -15.51
C PRO A 38 25.29 22.59 -14.27
N ALA A 39 25.35 23.37 -13.19
CA ALA A 39 26.14 23.04 -12.00
C ALA A 39 25.87 21.63 -11.48
N THR A 40 26.89 20.93 -10.97
CA THR A 40 26.77 19.55 -10.49
C THR A 40 25.82 19.45 -9.30
N ARG A 41 25.98 20.34 -8.32
CA ARG A 41 25.12 20.41 -7.14
C ARG A 41 23.79 21.09 -7.46
N LYS A 42 22.71 20.55 -6.90
CA LYS A 42 21.39 21.19 -6.97
C LYS A 42 21.34 22.40 -6.05
N ARG A 43 20.90 23.55 -6.56
CA ARG A 43 20.67 24.77 -5.76
C ARG A 43 19.60 24.54 -4.69
N THR A 44 19.92 24.84 -3.43
CA THR A 44 19.05 24.79 -2.24
C THR A 44 19.41 25.93 -1.31
N TYR A 45 18.40 26.54 -0.66
CA TYR A 45 18.62 27.54 0.39
C TYR A 45 17.72 27.23 1.58
N ASN A 46 18.29 27.34 2.78
CA ASN A 46 17.62 26.98 4.03
C ASN A 46 16.45 27.92 4.35
N TRP A 47 16.53 29.18 3.92
CA TRP A 47 15.42 30.14 4.07
C TRP A 47 14.17 29.77 3.26
N SER A 48 14.27 28.87 2.28
CA SER A 48 13.14 28.45 1.43
C SER A 48 12.68 27.02 1.72
N VAL A 49 12.14 26.80 2.93
CA VAL A 49 11.69 25.48 3.40
C VAL A 49 10.66 24.85 2.45
N LYS A 50 9.67 25.62 1.98
CA LYS A 50 8.65 25.14 1.03
C LYS A 50 9.26 24.71 -0.30
N ALA A 51 10.27 25.42 -0.80
CA ALA A 51 10.94 25.05 -2.04
C ALA A 51 11.76 23.76 -1.87
N ILE A 52 12.38 23.54 -0.71
CA ILE A 52 13.04 22.27 -0.35
C ILE A 52 12.02 21.14 -0.36
N ARG A 53 10.88 21.29 0.33
CA ARG A 53 9.85 20.24 0.41
C ARG A 53 9.30 19.80 -0.95
N ARG A 54 9.17 20.71 -1.92
CA ARG A 54 8.67 20.39 -3.27
C ARG A 54 9.64 19.53 -4.10
N LYS A 55 10.94 19.57 -3.81
CA LYS A 55 12.00 18.91 -4.62
C LYS A 55 12.77 17.84 -3.86
N THR A 56 12.48 17.64 -2.58
CA THR A 56 13.15 16.65 -1.74
C THR A 56 12.90 15.24 -2.25
N THR A 57 13.81 14.33 -1.93
CA THR A 57 13.62 12.89 -2.15
C THR A 57 12.29 12.48 -1.54
N ARG A 58 11.50 11.64 -2.25
CA ARG A 58 10.11 11.21 -1.96
C ARG A 58 9.02 11.81 -2.85
N THR A 59 9.20 13.02 -3.40
CA THR A 59 8.14 13.62 -4.23
C THR A 59 8.04 13.01 -5.64
N GLY A 60 9.08 12.33 -6.10
CA GLY A 60 9.11 11.67 -7.42
C GLY A 60 8.80 10.18 -7.37
N ARG A 61 9.02 9.50 -8.50
CA ARG A 61 8.70 8.05 -8.68
C ARG A 61 9.47 7.10 -7.77
N MET A 62 10.59 7.52 -7.16
CA MET A 62 11.45 6.71 -6.28
C MET A 62 11.72 5.28 -6.78
N ARG A 63 11.92 5.06 -8.09
CA ARG A 63 11.98 3.70 -8.69
C ARG A 63 12.90 2.73 -7.94
N TYR A 64 14.10 3.17 -7.56
CA TYR A 64 15.04 2.37 -6.78
C TYR A 64 14.68 2.34 -5.28
N LEU A 65 14.63 3.51 -4.64
CA LEU A 65 14.43 3.64 -3.20
C LEU A 65 13.07 3.13 -2.70
N ARG A 66 12.04 3.04 -3.55
CA ARG A 66 10.72 2.51 -3.20
C ARG A 66 10.81 1.07 -2.69
N HIS A 67 11.70 0.27 -3.26
CA HIS A 67 11.90 -1.12 -2.84
C HIS A 67 12.96 -1.27 -1.74
N GLY A 68 13.68 -0.19 -1.41
CA GLY A 68 14.73 -0.16 -0.39
C GLY A 68 14.27 -0.68 0.97
N PRO A 69 13.21 -0.11 1.59
CA PRO A 69 12.72 -0.56 2.89
C PRO A 69 12.28 -2.04 2.91
N ARG A 70 11.69 -2.52 1.81
CA ARG A 70 11.31 -3.93 1.67
C ARG A 70 12.56 -4.83 1.64
N ARG A 71 13.55 -4.48 0.81
CA ARG A 71 14.82 -5.22 0.72
C ARG A 71 15.58 -5.20 2.04
N PHE A 72 15.58 -4.07 2.74
CA PHE A 72 16.20 -3.93 4.06
C PHE A 72 15.56 -4.88 5.08
N LYS A 73 14.22 -4.94 5.13
CA LYS A 73 13.49 -5.86 6.03
C LYS A 73 13.77 -7.34 5.72
N THR A 74 14.03 -7.66 4.45
CA THR A 74 14.40 -9.02 4.02
C THR A 74 15.90 -9.30 4.08
N GLY A 75 16.73 -8.38 4.59
CA GLY A 75 18.18 -8.56 4.69
C GLY A 75 18.91 -8.61 3.35
N PHE A 76 18.40 -7.92 2.33
CA PHE A 76 18.96 -7.87 0.97
C PHE A 76 19.21 -9.26 0.36
N ARG A 77 18.35 -10.25 0.64
CA ARG A 77 18.38 -11.56 0.00
C ARG A 77 18.29 -11.44 -1.53
N GLU A 78 19.20 -12.12 -2.23
CA GLU A 78 19.28 -12.20 -3.68
C GLU A 78 19.29 -13.67 -4.12
N GLY A 79 18.88 -13.95 -5.36
CA GLY A 79 18.96 -15.30 -5.96
C GLY A 79 18.01 -16.36 -5.39
N THR A 80 17.14 -16.04 -4.44
CA THR A 80 16.15 -16.99 -3.90
C THR A 80 14.86 -16.94 -4.70
N GLU A 81 14.45 -18.06 -5.30
CA GLU A 81 13.13 -18.20 -5.88
C GLU A 81 12.07 -18.43 -4.80
N ALA A 82 10.89 -17.84 -4.97
CA ALA A 82 9.78 -18.11 -4.06
C ALA A 82 9.34 -19.56 -4.25
N ALA A 83 9.30 -20.33 -3.15
CA ALA A 83 8.81 -21.70 -3.20
C ALA A 83 7.43 -21.72 -3.87
N LEU A 84 7.26 -22.60 -4.86
CA LEU A 84 5.98 -22.81 -5.53
C LEU A 84 4.94 -23.12 -4.45
N ARG A 85 3.90 -22.29 -4.37
CA ARG A 85 2.74 -22.60 -3.55
C ARG A 85 2.10 -23.88 -4.09
N LYS A 86 2.36 -25.02 -3.45
CA LYS A 86 1.56 -26.21 -3.68
C LYS A 86 0.12 -25.82 -3.36
N LYS A 87 -0.77 -25.83 -4.36
CA LYS A 87 -2.20 -25.93 -4.08
C LYS A 87 -2.31 -27.23 -3.29
N VAL A 88 -2.58 -27.14 -1.99
CA VAL A 88 -3.21 -28.27 -1.31
C VAL A 88 -4.46 -28.49 -2.15
N ALA A 89 -4.52 -29.60 -2.88
CA ALA A 89 -5.76 -30.03 -3.48
C ALA A 89 -6.73 -30.05 -2.31
N ALA A 90 -7.68 -29.12 -2.31
CA ALA A 90 -8.86 -29.29 -1.49
C ALA A 90 -9.33 -30.69 -1.86
N ALA A 91 -9.19 -31.64 -0.93
CA ALA A 91 -9.85 -32.91 -1.05
C ALA A 91 -11.29 -32.54 -1.33
N SER A 92 -11.73 -32.83 -2.55
CA SER A 92 -13.08 -32.66 -3.00
C SER A 92 -13.94 -33.62 -2.20
N THR A 93 -14.30 -33.24 -0.98
CA THR A 93 -15.52 -33.70 -0.36
C THR A 93 -16.64 -32.99 -1.11
N SER A 94 -17.30 -33.75 -1.99
CA SER A 94 -18.57 -33.41 -2.59
C SER A 94 -19.54 -32.94 -1.51
N GLY A 95 -19.86 -31.65 -1.49
CA GLY A 95 -20.75 -31.05 -0.50
C GLY A 95 -21.23 -29.67 -0.94
N ILE A 96 -22.30 -29.69 -1.74
CA ILE A 96 -23.23 -28.65 -2.18
C ILE A 96 -23.02 -27.23 -1.59
N THR A 97 -22.88 -26.26 -2.50
CA THR A 97 -23.09 -24.84 -2.26
C THR A 97 -24.54 -24.56 -1.84
N SER A 98 -24.75 -24.02 -0.64
CA SER A 98 -25.89 -23.14 -0.38
C SER A 98 -25.59 -22.22 0.81
N ALA A 99 -25.66 -20.92 0.59
CA ALA A 99 -25.60 -19.93 1.64
C ALA A 99 -26.87 -20.02 2.50
N ARG A 100 -26.81 -20.73 3.64
CA ARG A 100 -27.65 -20.57 4.87
C ARG A 100 -27.39 -21.77 5.81
N GLY A 101 -26.97 -21.49 7.04
CA GLY A 101 -27.11 -22.38 8.20
C GLY A 101 -26.30 -23.68 8.18
N ASN A 102 -25.05 -23.62 8.65
CA ASN A 102 -24.35 -24.84 9.08
C ASN A 102 -24.77 -25.18 10.52
N HIS A 103 -25.74 -26.08 10.67
CA HIS A 103 -26.08 -26.64 11.97
C HIS A 103 -24.99 -27.64 12.37
N ILE A 104 -24.14 -27.25 13.32
CA ILE A 104 -23.11 -28.12 13.89
C ILE A 104 -23.84 -29.25 14.62
N THR A 105 -23.52 -30.50 14.32
CA THR A 105 -24.10 -31.66 15.02
C THR A 105 -23.00 -32.24 15.91
N ILE A 106 -23.24 -32.36 17.21
CA ILE A 106 -22.24 -32.87 18.15
C ILE A 106 -22.72 -34.22 18.66
N GLU A 107 -21.97 -35.27 18.38
CA GLU A 107 -22.25 -36.64 18.82
C GLU A 107 -21.46 -36.93 20.09
N GLY A 108 -22.14 -37.47 21.11
CA GLY A 108 -21.52 -37.80 22.39
C GLY A 108 -22.43 -38.70 23.23
N ARG A 109 -21.83 -39.34 24.24
CA ARG A 109 -22.54 -40.23 25.16
C ARG A 109 -23.36 -39.39 26.16
N LYS A 110 -24.57 -39.86 26.51
CA LYS A 110 -25.60 -39.07 27.22
C LYS A 110 -25.12 -38.54 28.59
N ASP A 111 -24.31 -39.32 29.27
CA ASP A 111 -23.66 -39.03 30.56
C ASP A 111 -22.76 -37.79 30.53
N TRP A 112 -22.21 -37.42 29.38
CA TRP A 112 -21.27 -36.30 29.29
C TRP A 112 -21.92 -34.91 29.24
N TRP A 113 -23.14 -34.78 28.68
CA TRP A 113 -23.79 -33.47 28.51
C TRP A 113 -24.78 -33.10 29.62
N GLU A 114 -25.26 -34.06 30.42
CA GLU A 114 -26.17 -33.80 31.55
C GLU A 114 -25.49 -33.06 32.72
N GLU A 115 -24.16 -33.17 32.83
CA GLU A 115 -23.37 -32.47 33.86
C GLU A 115 -22.95 -31.04 33.45
N VAL A 116 -23.26 -30.62 32.22
CA VAL A 116 -22.91 -29.29 31.72
C VAL A 116 -23.80 -28.24 32.38
N LYS A 117 -23.20 -27.47 33.29
CA LYS A 117 -23.82 -26.26 33.86
C LYS A 117 -23.73 -25.12 32.84
N TRP A 118 -24.88 -24.67 32.37
CA TRP A 118 -24.99 -23.56 31.42
C TRP A 118 -25.06 -22.22 32.16
N GLU A 119 -24.34 -21.22 31.66
CA GLU A 119 -24.35 -19.88 32.26
C GLU A 119 -25.70 -19.14 32.05
N ASN A 120 -26.34 -19.30 30.88
CA ASN A 120 -27.59 -18.61 30.52
C ASN A 120 -28.57 -19.54 29.77
N GLU A 121 -29.88 -19.39 29.99
CA GLU A 121 -30.95 -20.20 29.36
C GLU A 121 -30.98 -20.07 27.83
N THR A 122 -30.73 -18.88 27.30
CA THR A 122 -30.65 -18.62 25.85
C THR A 122 -29.52 -19.37 25.17
N THR A 123 -28.39 -19.55 25.85
CA THR A 123 -27.26 -20.32 25.30
C THR A 123 -27.57 -21.81 25.29
N ARG A 124 -28.31 -22.30 26.29
CA ARG A 124 -28.77 -23.68 26.38
C ARG A 124 -29.71 -24.02 25.21
N ASP A 125 -30.69 -23.17 24.92
CA ASP A 125 -31.69 -23.42 23.88
C ASP A 125 -31.12 -23.36 22.45
N ILE A 126 -30.04 -22.62 22.23
CA ILE A 126 -29.35 -22.55 20.94
C ILE A 126 -28.59 -23.85 20.62
N PHE A 127 -28.03 -24.52 21.64
CA PHE A 127 -27.15 -25.67 21.46
C PHE A 127 -27.83 -27.04 21.65
N LEU A 128 -28.93 -27.13 22.40
CA LEU A 128 -29.64 -28.40 22.65
C LEU A 128 -30.17 -29.11 21.38
N PRO A 129 -30.73 -28.42 20.36
CA PRO A 129 -31.20 -29.07 19.13
C PRO A 129 -30.08 -29.71 18.29
N SER A 130 -28.82 -29.35 18.58
CA SER A 130 -27.61 -29.80 17.91
C SER A 130 -27.00 -31.09 18.46
N LEU A 131 -27.52 -31.61 19.57
CA LEU A 131 -27.08 -32.86 20.20
C LEU A 131 -28.00 -34.00 19.75
N ARG A 132 -27.45 -35.02 19.07
CA ARG A 132 -28.19 -36.22 18.64
C ARG A 132 -27.55 -37.51 19.18
N PHE A 133 -28.40 -38.50 19.46
CA PHE A 133 -27.98 -39.83 19.87
C PHE A 133 -27.74 -40.72 18.63
N PRO A 134 -26.63 -41.46 18.57
CA PRO A 134 -26.49 -42.54 17.60
C PRO A 134 -27.48 -43.68 17.94
N PRO A 135 -28.17 -44.28 16.95
CA PRO A 135 -29.02 -45.43 17.20
C PRO A 135 -28.17 -46.69 17.42
N TYR A 136 -28.02 -47.06 18.70
CA TYR A 136 -27.42 -48.28 19.29
C TYR A 136 -25.91 -48.51 19.08
#